data_AF-A0A7X2MTG3-F1
#
_entry.id   AF-A0A7X2MTG3-F1
#
_cell.length_a   1.000
_cell.length_b   1.000
_cell.length_c   1.000
_cell.angle_alpha   90.00
_cell.angle_beta   90.00
_cell.angle_gamma   90.00
#
_symmetry.space_group_name_H-M   'P 1'
#
loop_
_entity.id
_entity.type
_entity.pdbx_description
1 polymer ?
#
loop_
_entity_poly.entity_id
_entity_poly.type
_entity_poly.pdbx_seq_one_letter_code
_entity_poly.pdbx_strand_id
1 'polypeptide(L)'
;MTFTEIREAITSRMTAQTAIPADAVTYPNGPVFNPSGRAIWARLNDISGLSGANEIGAGAVVHRTGMIIIQLFVPAGSRSLLITQT
;
A
#
# COMPACT_ATOMS: atom_id res chain seq x y z
N MET A 1 2.51 -1.33 -16.83
CA MET A 1 1.87 -0.93 -15.56
C MET A 1 2.69 0.18 -14.93
N THR A 2 2.09 1.33 -14.68
CA THR A 2 2.72 2.49 -14.03
C THR A 2 2.56 2.40 -12.51
N PHE A 3 3.34 3.19 -11.76
CA PHE A 3 3.25 3.26 -10.29
C PHE A 3 1.86 3.72 -9.81
N THR A 4 1.23 4.62 -10.57
CA THR A 4 -0.14 5.08 -10.30
C THR A 4 -1.14 3.95 -10.49
N GLU A 5 -1.01 3.17 -11.58
CA GLU A 5 -1.88 2.01 -11.83
C GLU A 5 -1.70 0.91 -10.78
N ILE A 6 -0.46 0.65 -10.34
CA ILE A 6 -0.17 -0.30 -9.24
C ILE A 6 -0.86 0.16 -7.96
N ARG A 7 -0.72 1.45 -7.63
CA ARG A 7 -1.37 2.05 -6.46
C ARG A 7 -2.88 1.86 -6.47
N GLU A 8 -3.53 2.22 -7.58
CA GLU A 8 -4.98 2.13 -7.72
C GLU A 8 -5.48 0.69 -7.59
N ALA A 9 -4.78 -0.27 -8.19
CA ALA A 9 -5.10 -1.69 -8.06
C ALA A 9 -5.02 -2.18 -6.61
N ILE A 10 -3.99 -1.76 -5.86
CA ILE A 10 -3.82 -2.14 -4.45
C ILE A 10 -4.92 -1.48 -3.59
N THR A 11 -5.19 -0.19 -3.76
CA THR A 11 -6.25 0.51 -3.01
C THR A 11 -7.62 -0.09 -3.29
N SER A 12 -7.90 -0.46 -4.53
CA SER A 12 -9.14 -1.14 -4.90
C SER A 12 -9.30 -2.47 -4.15
N ARG A 13 -8.22 -3.25 -4.00
CA ARG A 13 -8.26 -4.49 -3.21
C ARG A 13 -8.40 -4.23 -1.71
N MET A 14 -7.68 -3.25 -1.16
CA MET A 14 -7.78 -2.89 0.26
C MET A 14 -9.18 -2.40 0.64
N THR A 15 -9.81 -1.63 -0.24
CA THR A 15 -11.17 -1.09 -0.03
C THR A 15 -12.24 -2.17 -0.22
N ALA A 16 -12.06 -3.09 -1.17
CA ALA A 16 -12.97 -4.22 -1.39
C ALA A 16 -13.02 -5.21 -0.21
N GLN A 17 -11.97 -5.28 0.61
CA GLN A 17 -11.91 -6.14 1.80
C GLN A 17 -12.57 -5.49 3.05
N THR A 18 -13.22 -4.32 2.89
CA THR A 18 -14.18 -3.68 3.82
C THR A 18 -13.70 -3.16 5.18
N ALA A 19 -12.41 -3.22 5.53
CA ALA A 19 -11.93 -2.69 6.82
C ALA A 19 -11.42 -1.23 6.79
N ILE A 20 -11.01 -0.71 5.63
CA ILE A 20 -10.29 0.58 5.54
C ILE A 20 -10.89 1.44 4.42
N PRO A 21 -11.48 2.60 4.75
CA PRO A 21 -11.93 3.58 3.77
C PRO A 21 -10.80 4.03 2.84
N ALA A 22 -11.08 4.29 1.56
CA ALA A 22 -10.06 4.71 0.59
C ALA A 22 -9.32 5.99 1.01
N ASP A 23 -10.05 6.92 1.63
CA ASP A 23 -9.55 8.18 2.18
C ASP A 23 -8.81 8.02 3.52
N ALA A 24 -8.79 6.81 4.08
CA ALA A 24 -7.96 6.41 5.21
C ALA A 24 -6.65 5.71 4.77
N VAL A 25 -6.31 5.74 3.48
CA VAL A 25 -5.04 5.25 2.95
C VAL A 25 -4.15 6.44 2.57
N THR A 26 -2.97 6.53 3.16
CA THR A 26 -1.98 7.59 2.88
C THR A 26 -0.75 7.06 2.14
N TYR A 27 -0.11 7.95 1.38
CA TYR A 27 1.08 7.69 0.56
C TYR A 27 2.16 8.73 0.84
N PRO A 28 3.46 8.38 0.71
CA PRO A 28 4.57 9.30 0.98
C PRO A 28 4.53 10.63 0.23
N ASN A 29 3.98 10.63 -1.00
CA ASN A 29 3.97 11.80 -1.88
C ASN A 29 2.59 12.52 -1.89
N GLY A 30 1.71 12.20 -0.94
CA GLY A 30 0.40 12.82 -0.78
C GLY A 30 0.42 14.02 0.17
N PRO A 31 -0.73 14.69 0.36
CA PRO A 31 -0.89 15.69 1.41
C PRO A 31 -0.69 15.06 2.80
N VAL A 32 -0.39 15.90 3.79
CA VAL A 32 -0.25 15.47 5.19
C VAL A 32 -1.55 14.80 5.64
N PHE A 33 -1.45 13.55 6.10
CA PHE A 33 -2.60 12.78 6.54
C PHE A 33 -3.05 13.19 7.94
N ASN A 34 -4.35 13.45 8.11
CA ASN A 34 -4.97 13.71 9.42
C ASN A 34 -5.64 12.43 9.95
N PRO A 35 -5.10 11.79 11.02
CA PRO A 35 -5.68 10.58 11.60
C PRO A 35 -6.86 10.85 12.56
N SER A 36 -7.16 12.10 12.89
CA SER A 36 -8.22 12.43 13.87
C SER A 36 -9.57 11.86 13.45
N GLY A 37 -10.23 11.18 14.40
CA GLY A 37 -11.56 10.58 14.19
C GLY A 37 -11.56 9.27 13.39
N ARG A 38 -10.40 8.75 12.97
CA ARG A 38 -10.30 7.47 12.25
C ARG A 38 -10.14 6.31 13.24
N ALA A 39 -10.97 5.27 13.10
CA ALA A 39 -10.86 4.04 13.88
C ALA A 39 -9.68 3.16 13.43
N ILE A 40 -9.36 3.20 12.13
CA ILE A 40 -8.23 2.50 11.51
C ILE A 40 -7.78 3.29 10.28
N TRP A 41 -6.49 3.28 9.98
CA TRP A 41 -5.94 3.83 8.74
C TRP A 41 -4.72 3.04 8.27
N ALA A 42 -4.34 3.21 7.01
CA ALA A 42 -3.20 2.54 6.42
C ALA A 42 -2.22 3.52 5.78
N ARG A 43 -0.93 3.20 5.86
CA ARG A 43 0.10 3.80 5.01
C ARG A 43 0.54 2.78 3.99
N LEU A 44 0.50 3.16 2.73
CA LEU A 44 0.94 2.35 1.61
C LEU A 44 2.22 2.95 1.03
N ASN A 45 3.33 2.22 1.20
CA ASN A 45 4.61 2.56 0.59
C ASN A 45 4.88 1.60 -0.55
N ASP A 46 5.09 2.14 -1.74
CA ASP A 46 5.55 1.39 -2.88
C ASP A 46 7.00 1.79 -3.16
N ILE A 47 7.90 0.82 -2.95
CA ILE A 47 9.35 0.99 -3.07
C ILE A 47 9.76 0.28 -4.34
N SER A 48 10.04 1.05 -5.38
CA SER A 48 10.57 0.50 -6.63
C SER A 48 11.99 -0.02 -6.42
N GLY A 49 12.24 -1.26 -6.85
CA GLY A 49 13.58 -1.80 -6.99
C GLY A 49 14.33 -1.19 -8.16
N LEU A 50 15.66 -1.31 -8.15
CA LEU A 50 16.49 -0.99 -9.30
C LEU A 50 16.10 -1.91 -10.45
N SER A 51 15.77 -1.31 -11.60
CA SER A 51 15.43 -2.05 -12.80
C SER A 51 16.67 -2.80 -13.30
N GLY A 52 16.63 -4.13 -13.24
CA GLY A 52 17.64 -4.98 -13.86
C GLY A 52 17.15 -5.45 -15.22
N ALA A 53 17.95 -5.23 -16.28
CA ALA A 53 17.76 -5.94 -17.53
C ALA A 53 18.45 -7.30 -17.40
N ASN A 54 17.69 -8.36 -17.12
CA ASN A 54 18.21 -9.72 -17.28
C ASN A 54 18.13 -10.08 -18.77
N GLU A 55 19.13 -9.65 -19.54
CA GLU A 55 19.30 -10.13 -20.91
C GLU A 55 20.05 -11.46 -20.90
N ILE A 56 19.35 -12.58 -20.74
CA ILE A 56 19.74 -13.85 -21.37
C ILE A 56 18.44 -14.67 -21.63
N GLY A 57 18.03 -14.80 -22.89
CA GLY A 57 17.25 -15.95 -23.38
C GLY A 57 15.78 -15.76 -23.79
N ALA A 58 15.07 -14.70 -23.37
CA ALA A 58 13.62 -14.56 -23.60
C ALA A 58 13.15 -13.24 -24.27
N GLY A 59 14.06 -12.48 -24.88
CA GLY A 59 13.79 -11.14 -25.42
C GLY A 59 13.91 -10.03 -24.36
N ALA A 60 13.87 -8.77 -24.79
CA ALA A 60 14.05 -7.61 -23.90
C ALA A 60 12.85 -7.40 -22.97
N VAL A 61 12.80 -8.16 -21.87
CA VAL A 61 11.82 -7.98 -20.80
C VAL A 61 12.46 -7.24 -19.64
N VAL A 62 11.96 -6.04 -19.34
CA VAL A 62 12.38 -5.26 -18.19
C VAL A 62 11.50 -5.63 -17.00
N HIS A 63 12.03 -6.44 -16.10
CA HIS A 63 11.38 -6.69 -14.81
C HIS A 63 11.68 -5.53 -13.86
N ARG A 64 10.64 -4.75 -13.55
CA ARG A 64 10.70 -3.78 -12.46
C ARG A 64 10.30 -4.48 -11.18
N THR A 65 11.29 -5.00 -10.46
CA THR A 65 11.08 -5.51 -9.11
C THR A 65 10.76 -4.36 -8.17
N GLY A 66 10.10 -4.65 -7.06
CA GLY A 66 9.71 -3.67 -6.07
C GLY A 66 9.10 -4.34 -4.85
N MET A 67 8.90 -3.55 -3.81
CA MET A 67 8.30 -3.99 -2.57
C MET A 67 7.15 -3.08 -2.21
N ILE A 68 6.01 -3.68 -1.90
CA ILE A 68 4.84 -3.00 -1.36
C ILE A 68 4.80 -3.24 0.13
N ILE A 69 4.83 -2.16 0.93
CA ILE A 69 4.66 -2.21 2.37
C ILE A 69 3.32 -1.56 2.73
N ILE A 70 2.43 -2.36 3.31
CA ILE A 70 1.16 -1.91 3.86
C ILE A 70 1.27 -1.89 5.38
N GLN A 71 1.27 -0.70 5.97
CA GLN A 71 1.30 -0.52 7.42
C GLN A 71 -0.09 -0.14 7.91
N LEU A 72 -0.62 -0.87 8.88
CA LEU A 72 -1.91 -0.63 9.48
C LEU A 72 -1.74 0.06 10.84
N PHE A 73 -2.60 1.03 11.11
CA PHE A 73 -2.56 1.84 12.33
C PHE A 73 -3.94 1.95 12.95
N VAL A 74 -3.96 1.96 14.28
CA VAL A 74 -5.14 2.14 15.12
C VAL A 74 -4.83 3.17 16.21
N PRO A 75 -5.83 3.89 16.75
CA PRO A 75 -5.62 4.82 17.85
C PRO A 75 -4.94 4.15 19.05
N ALA A 76 -3.94 4.82 19.63
CA ALA A 76 -3.25 4.33 20.83
C ALA A 76 -4.25 4.21 21.99
N GLY A 77 -4.15 3.13 22.77
CA GLY A 77 -5.04 2.89 23.92
C GLY A 77 -6.45 2.39 23.57
N SER A 78 -6.77 2.18 22.29
CA SER A 78 -8.06 1.64 21.83
C SER A 78 -8.33 0.19 22.27
N ARG A 79 -7.32 -0.50 22.83
CA ARG A 79 -7.36 -1.95 23.14
C ARG A 79 -7.84 -2.80 21.96
N SER A 80 -7.73 -2.30 20.72
CA SER A 80 -8.28 -2.98 19.55
C SER A 80 -7.45 -4.22 19.24
N LEU A 81 -7.97 -5.37 19.64
CA LEU A 81 -7.43 -6.72 19.43
C LEU A 81 -7.65 -7.21 17.98
N LEU A 82 -7.67 -6.32 17.00
CA LEU A 82 -8.36 -6.56 15.71
C LEU A 82 -7.46 -6.64 14.47
N ILE A 83 -6.13 -6.64 14.62
CA ILE A 83 -5.25 -6.79 13.45
C ILE A 83 -5.04 -8.26 13.05
N THR A 84 -5.36 -9.23 13.92
CA THR A 84 -5.10 -10.67 13.65
C THR A 84 -6.17 -11.65 14.13
N GLN A 85 -7.24 -11.24 14.83
CA GLN A 85 -8.31 -12.15 15.24
C GLN A 85 -9.55 -11.98 14.36
N THR A 86 -9.67 -12.88 13.38
CA THR A 86 -10.92 -13.25 12.69
C THR A 86 -11.56 -14.43 13.40
#